data_AF-A0AAF0IWJ5-F1
#
_entry.id   AF-A0AAF0IWJ5-F1
#
_cell.length_a   1.000
_cell.length_b   1.000
_cell.length_c   1.000
_cell.angle_alpha   90.00
_cell.angle_beta   90.00
_cell.angle_gamma   90.00
#
_symmetry.space_group_name_H-M   'P 1'
#
loop_
_entity.id
_entity.type
_entity.pdbx_description
1 polymer ?
#
loop_
_entity_poly.entity_id
_entity_poly.type
_entity_poly.pdbx_seq_one_letter_code
_entity_poly.pdbx_strand_id
1 'polypeptide(L)'
;MSDGGESCEELLNLLHQRLVATGEWNTLLAQLRVLLEESEWDTQLRAQAERDARAQDSLHLPTLVAKLGPYAQSTASAHPETLPDSVREAMSAKIRDFLDRNLEDA
;
A
#
# COMPACT_ATOMS: atom_id res chain seq x y z
N MET A 1 5.56 -32.77 -5.21
CA MET A 1 5.96 -31.87 -6.29
C MET A 1 5.18 -30.58 -6.11
N SER A 2 5.79 -29.58 -5.48
CA SER A 2 5.23 -28.24 -5.31
C SER A 2 6.31 -27.23 -5.69
N ASP A 3 6.73 -27.29 -6.95
CA ASP A 3 7.82 -26.49 -7.55
C ASP A 3 7.32 -25.11 -8.05
N GLY A 4 6.01 -24.88 -8.05
CA GLY A 4 5.41 -23.65 -8.60
C GLY A 4 5.33 -22.47 -7.62
N GLY A 5 5.51 -22.69 -6.32
CA GLY A 5 5.43 -21.64 -5.30
C GLY A 5 6.72 -20.84 -5.15
N GLU A 6 7.86 -21.55 -5.13
CA GLU A 6 9.19 -20.96 -5.02
C GLU A 6 9.51 -20.06 -6.24
N SER A 7 9.16 -20.50 -7.45
CA SER A 7 9.36 -19.72 -8.67
C SER A 7 8.58 -18.39 -8.72
N CYS A 8 7.37 -18.33 -8.15
CA CYS A 8 6.55 -17.13 -8.17
C CYS A 8 7.05 -16.08 -7.17
N GLU A 9 7.43 -16.50 -5.97
CA GLU A 9 8.03 -15.63 -4.96
C GLU A 9 9.40 -15.09 -5.41
N GLU A 10 10.21 -15.92 -6.05
CA GLU A 10 11.47 -15.51 -6.68
C GLU A 10 11.24 -14.48 -7.79
N LEU A 11 10.26 -14.71 -8.66
CA LEU A 11 9.90 -13.75 -9.72
C LEU A 11 9.43 -12.41 -9.15
N LEU A 12 8.59 -12.42 -8.12
CA LEU A 12 8.16 -11.20 -7.42
C LEU A 12 9.36 -10.46 -6.81
N ASN A 13 10.30 -11.18 -6.21
CA ASN A 13 11.52 -10.59 -5.66
C ASN A 13 12.41 -9.98 -6.75
N LEU A 14 12.59 -10.65 -7.89
CA LEU A 14 13.36 -10.11 -9.02
C LEU A 14 12.72 -8.86 -9.62
N LEU A 15 11.38 -8.86 -9.78
CA LEU A 15 10.62 -7.70 -10.24
C LEU A 15 10.75 -6.53 -9.27
N HIS A 16 10.65 -6.80 -7.97
CA HIS A 16 10.86 -5.78 -6.95
C HIS A 16 12.28 -5.22 -6.98
N GLN A 17 13.31 -6.07 -7.10
CA GLN A 17 14.70 -5.63 -7.25
C GLN A 17 14.88 -4.76 -8.50
N ARG A 18 14.26 -5.12 -9.62
CA ARG A 18 14.30 -4.33 -10.86
C ARG A 18 13.63 -2.97 -10.68
N LEU A 19 12.46 -2.91 -10.06
CA LEU A 19 11.76 -1.66 -9.71
C LEU A 19 12.64 -0.73 -8.85
N VAL A 20 13.36 -1.31 -7.87
CA VAL A 20 14.27 -0.56 -7.02
C VAL A 20 15.48 -0.05 -7.81
N ALA A 21 16.10 -0.91 -8.63
CA ALA A 21 17.29 -0.59 -9.40
C ALA A 21 17.06 0.50 -10.47
N THR A 22 15.88 0.53 -11.09
CA THR A 22 15.52 1.55 -12.08
C THR A 22 15.02 2.85 -11.45
N GLY A 23 14.81 2.89 -10.13
CA GLY A 23 14.21 4.03 -9.41
C GLY A 23 12.69 4.14 -9.56
N GLU A 24 12.06 3.29 -10.38
CA GLU A 24 10.61 3.26 -10.59
C GLU A 24 9.85 2.99 -9.28
N TRP A 25 10.43 2.21 -8.35
CA TRP A 25 9.88 2.01 -7.02
C TRP A 25 9.66 3.33 -6.27
N ASN A 26 10.67 4.21 -6.28
CA ASN A 26 10.59 5.51 -5.62
C ASN A 26 9.58 6.43 -6.32
N THR A 27 9.51 6.37 -7.65
CA THR A 27 8.52 7.10 -8.45
C THR A 27 7.09 6.66 -8.13
N LEU A 28 6.83 5.35 -8.07
CA LEU A 28 5.54 4.78 -7.69
C LEU A 28 5.15 5.15 -6.26
N LEU A 29 6.10 5.10 -5.33
CA LEU A 29 5.87 5.53 -3.94
C LEU A 29 5.52 7.01 -3.83
N ALA A 30 6.21 7.88 -4.58
CA ALA A 30 5.91 9.30 -4.61
C ALA A 30 4.51 9.57 -5.18
N GLN A 31 4.13 8.88 -6.26
CA GLN A 31 2.80 8.98 -6.85
C GLN A 31 1.70 8.47 -5.92
N LEU A 32 1.94 7.35 -5.24
CA LEU A 32 1.01 6.85 -4.22
C LEU A 32 0.78 7.89 -3.12
N ARG A 33 1.84 8.55 -2.63
CA ARG A 33 1.70 9.61 -1.62
C ARG A 33 0.83 10.76 -2.09
N VAL A 34 1.04 11.24 -3.32
CA VAL A 34 0.22 12.31 -3.92
C VAL A 34 -1.25 11.87 -4.02
N LEU A 35 -1.51 10.67 -4.53
CA LEU A 35 -2.88 10.15 -4.66
C LEU A 35 -3.57 10.00 -3.29
N LEU A 36 -2.84 9.58 -2.26
CA LEU A 36 -3.37 9.49 -0.90
C LEU A 36 -3.71 10.87 -0.33
N GLU A 37 -2.84 11.87 -0.53
CA GLU A 37 -3.06 13.26 -0.11
C GLU A 37 -4.25 13.88 -0.85
N GLU A 38 -4.34 13.72 -2.18
CA GLU A 38 -5.45 14.20 -3.00
C GLU A 38 -6.80 13.56 -2.62
N SER A 39 -6.76 12.32 -2.12
CA SER A 39 -7.96 11.62 -1.63
C SER A 39 -8.32 11.94 -0.18
N GLU A 40 -7.60 12.87 0.46
CA GLU A 40 -7.72 13.22 1.88
C GLU A 40 -7.54 12.01 2.82
N TRP A 41 -6.89 10.95 2.34
CA TRP A 41 -6.73 9.71 3.08
C TRP A 41 -5.92 9.90 4.35
N ASP A 42 -4.82 10.65 4.26
CA ASP A 42 -3.96 10.99 5.39
C ASP A 42 -4.74 11.77 6.45
N THR A 43 -5.62 12.68 5.99
CA THR A 43 -6.47 13.51 6.85
C THR A 43 -7.51 12.66 7.59
N GLN A 44 -8.15 11.71 6.90
CA GLN A 44 -9.09 10.76 7.51
C GLN A 44 -8.39 9.84 8.52
N LEU A 45 -7.21 9.32 8.17
CA LEU A 45 -6.41 8.47 9.05
C LEU A 45 -5.97 9.24 10.31
N ARG A 46 -5.54 10.49 10.15
CA ARG A 46 -5.20 11.38 11.27
C ARG A 46 -6.41 11.66 12.15
N ALA A 47 -7.57 11.97 11.56
CA ALA A 47 -8.80 12.20 12.31
C ALA A 47 -9.22 10.96 13.12
N GLN A 48 -9.01 9.75 12.59
CA GLN A 48 -9.23 8.50 13.33
C GLN A 48 -8.22 8.34 14.48
N ALA A 49 -6.93 8.58 14.22
CA ALA A 49 -5.88 8.52 15.24
C ALA A 49 -6.14 9.49 16.40
N GLU A 50 -6.57 10.72 16.10
CA GLU A 50 -6.91 11.73 17.09
C GLU A 50 -8.16 11.34 17.90
N ARG A 51 -9.18 10.75 17.25
CA ARG A 51 -10.37 10.22 17.93
C ARG A 51 -10.00 9.09 18.89
N ASP A 52 -9.20 8.13 18.44
CA ASP A 52 -8.76 7.01 19.26
C ASP A 52 -7.87 7.46 20.43
N ALA A 53 -6.99 8.43 20.20
CA ALA A 53 -6.13 8.99 21.25
C ALA A 53 -6.94 9.73 22.32
N ARG A 54 -7.95 10.51 21.93
CA ARG A 54 -8.85 11.21 22.88
C ARG A 54 -9.72 10.26 23.69
N ALA A 55 -10.01 9.07 23.16
CA ALA A 55 -10.77 8.04 23.86
C ALA A 55 -9.92 7.22 24.85
N GLN A 56 -8.59 7.42 24.88
CA GLN A 56 -7.73 6.77 25.85
C GLN A 56 -7.63 7.59 27.14
N ASP A 57 -7.82 6.94 28.29
CA ASP A 57 -7.58 7.56 29.61
C ASP A 57 -6.09 7.92 29.83
N SER A 58 -5.19 7.17 29.19
CA SER A 58 -3.75 7.43 29.14
C SER A 58 -3.21 7.12 27.75
N LEU A 59 -2.40 8.02 27.18
CA LEU A 59 -1.91 7.90 25.82
C LEU A 59 -0.92 6.74 25.67
N HIS A 60 -1.27 5.76 24.83
CA HIS A 60 -0.42 4.61 24.54
C HIS A 60 -0.19 4.47 23.03
N LEU A 61 0.93 5.03 22.56
CA LEU A 61 1.32 5.04 21.14
C LEU A 61 1.40 3.65 20.49
N PRO A 62 2.00 2.61 21.12
CA PRO A 62 2.06 1.28 20.50
C PRO A 62 0.67 0.70 20.22
N THR A 63 -0.27 0.91 21.15
CA THR A 63 -1.66 0.48 21.00
C THR A 63 -2.37 1.25 19.88
N LEU A 64 -2.10 2.54 19.73
CA LEU A 64 -2.65 3.34 18.61
C LEU A 64 -2.11 2.85 17.27
N VAL A 65 -0.80 2.63 17.14
CA VAL A 65 -0.20 2.11 15.91
C VAL A 65 -0.75 0.72 15.56
N ALA A 66 -0.90 -0.16 16.56
CA ALA A 66 -1.46 -1.49 16.37
C ALA A 66 -2.94 -1.47 15.91
N LYS A 67 -3.71 -0.43 16.27
CA LYS A 67 -5.09 -0.23 15.79
C LYS A 67 -5.16 0.45 14.43
N LEU A 68 -4.29 1.43 14.19
CA LEU A 68 -4.25 2.20 12.96
C LEU A 68 -3.69 1.39 11.78
N GLY A 69 -2.79 0.44 12.02
CA GLY A 69 -2.25 -0.44 10.97
C GLY A 69 -3.35 -1.21 10.22
N PRO A 70 -4.18 -2.02 10.91
CA PRO A 70 -5.32 -2.71 10.29
C PRO A 70 -6.34 -1.74 9.67
N TYR A 71 -6.60 -0.59 10.30
CA TYR A 71 -7.51 0.43 9.74
C TYR A 71 -6.99 0.97 8.40
N ALA A 72 -5.70 1.32 8.32
CA ALA A 72 -5.06 1.82 7.11
C ALA A 72 -4.93 0.77 6.00
N GLN A 73 -4.82 -0.52 6.35
CA GLN A 73 -4.57 -1.63 5.43
C GLN A 73 -5.83 -2.40 5.03
N SER A 74 -6.98 -2.17 5.66
CA SER A 74 -8.18 -3.00 5.49
C SER A 74 -8.74 -2.93 4.06
N THR A 75 -8.24 -3.81 3.22
CA THR A 75 -8.83 -4.27 1.97
C THR A 75 -9.69 -5.53 2.18
N ALA A 76 -9.64 -6.11 3.39
CA ALA A 76 -10.32 -7.34 3.76
C ALA A 76 -11.19 -7.11 5.00
N SER A 77 -12.47 -6.86 4.74
CA SER A 77 -13.60 -7.22 5.61
C SER A 77 -13.75 -6.47 6.94
N ALA A 78 -14.44 -5.33 6.87
CA ALA A 78 -15.51 -4.84 7.79
C ALA A 78 -15.84 -3.37 7.46
N HIS A 79 -14.87 -2.64 6.92
CA HIS A 79 -15.00 -1.25 6.48
C HIS A 79 -14.30 -1.08 5.12
N PRO A 80 -15.04 -1.16 4.00
CA PRO A 80 -14.47 -1.11 2.63
C PRO A 80 -13.97 0.28 2.19
N GLU A 81 -13.74 1.23 3.11
CA GLU A 81 -13.62 2.65 2.75
C GLU A 81 -12.30 3.32 3.16
N THR A 82 -11.24 2.58 3.55
CA THR A 82 -9.99 3.27 3.91
C THR A 82 -9.08 3.54 2.73
N LEU A 83 -8.60 2.56 1.96
CA LEU A 83 -7.87 2.90 0.72
C LEU A 83 -8.87 3.15 -0.42
N PRO A 84 -8.94 4.36 -0.99
CA PRO A 84 -9.90 4.65 -2.05
C PRO A 84 -9.65 3.76 -3.27
N ASP A 85 -10.72 3.23 -3.86
CA ASP A 85 -10.62 2.34 -5.02
C ASP A 85 -9.95 3.02 -6.21
N SER A 86 -10.17 4.32 -6.39
CA SER A 86 -9.48 5.13 -7.41
C SER A 86 -7.95 5.09 -7.25
N VAL A 87 -7.44 5.17 -6.03
CA VAL A 87 -6.01 5.09 -5.73
C VAL A 87 -5.49 3.68 -6.01
N ARG A 88 -6.24 2.65 -5.61
CA ARG A 88 -5.90 1.25 -5.87
C ARG A 88 -5.83 0.96 -7.37
N GLU A 89 -6.84 1.38 -8.13
CA GLU A 89 -6.94 1.18 -9.57
C GLU A 89 -5.81 1.91 -10.30
N ALA A 90 -5.57 3.19 -9.96
CA ALA A 90 -4.50 3.98 -10.54
C ALA A 90 -3.11 3.34 -10.31
N MET A 91 -2.84 2.88 -9.08
CA MET A 91 -1.57 2.21 -8.77
C MET A 91 -1.46 0.85 -9.44
N SER A 92 -2.55 0.08 -9.48
CA SER A 92 -2.58 -1.23 -10.16
C SER A 92 -2.32 -1.07 -11.66
N ALA A 93 -2.89 -0.04 -12.30
CA ALA A 93 -2.64 0.26 -13.70
C ALA A 93 -1.17 0.61 -13.97
N LYS A 94 -0.54 1.42 -13.09
CA LYS A 94 0.88 1.78 -13.21
C LYS A 94 1.82 0.59 -13.02
N ILE A 95 1.51 -0.29 -12.07
CA ILE A 95 2.28 -1.52 -11.86
C ILE A 95 2.12 -2.44 -13.07
N ARG A 96 0.90 -2.63 -13.59
CA ARG A 96 0.66 -3.43 -14.81
C ARG A 96 1.43 -2.88 -16.01
N ASP A 97 1.35 -1.57 -16.26
CA ASP A 97 2.10 -0.92 -17.34
C ASP A 97 3.62 -1.12 -17.19
N PHE A 98 4.15 -1.07 -15.96
CA PHE A 98 5.54 -1.42 -15.73
C PHE A 98 5.81 -2.89 -16.05
N LEU A 99 4.97 -3.82 -15.59
CA LEU A 99 5.14 -5.24 -15.84
C LEU A 99 5.10 -5.55 -17.34
N ASP A 100 4.13 -5.02 -18.08
CA ASP A 100 3.99 -5.22 -19.52
C ASP A 100 5.27 -4.77 -20.25
N ARG A 101 5.77 -3.57 -19.95
CA ARG A 101 7.02 -3.03 -20.54
C ARG A 101 8.29 -3.81 -20.16
N ASN A 102 8.28 -4.57 -19.07
CA ASN A 102 9.49 -5.23 -18.54
C ASN A 102 9.45 -6.76 -18.70
N LEU A 103 8.29 -7.33 -19.02
CA LEU A 103 8.07 -8.76 -19.27
C LEU A 103 7.91 -9.08 -20.76
N GLU A 104 7.51 -8.14 -21.62
CA GLU A 104 7.45 -8.37 -23.08
C GLU A 104 8.84 -8.35 -23.76
N ASP A 105 9.86 -7.80 -23.10
CA ASP A 105 11.27 -7.78 -23.56
C ASP A 105 12.09 -9.00 -23.09
N ALA A 106 11.46 -9.98 -22.43
CA ALA A 106 12.11 -11.17 -21.84
C ALA A 106 11.87 -12.46 -22.64
#